data_AF-A0A835W9P9-F1
#
_entry.id   AF-A0A835W9P9-F1
#
_cell.length_a   1.000
_cell.length_b   1.000
_cell.length_c   1.000
_cell.angle_alpha   90.00
_cell.angle_beta   90.00
_cell.angle_gamma   90.00
#
_symmetry.space_group_name_H-M   'P 1'
#
loop_
_entity.id
_entity.type
_entity.pdbx_description
1 polymer ?
#
loop_
_entity_poly.entity_id
_entity_poly.type
_entity_poly.pdbx_seq_one_letter_code
_entity_poly.pdbx_strand_id
1 'polypeptide(L)'
;MVPDGVSSASVSTGSVVKLGCPAQTANVLFGAKPDSLNWLSPGGGSAPGSTSAGRLLDAGALIRQHLLSTGFVAPAARLTCDNTSTTGTGCERQPRGDPSDPIGAAAPLDAAGGLVCLSAPQAYKAGWARPLHEIRGGVYDIIDDMYSVPSMHTSSAAFVRIVLDQAGVSSSSRSKRERALYISYRAAQPAAGYDSGLPTALSGRVWVHQYDEIPDARPADQAAPPVLLAVLDAAPPPPPPLQQQLQRQGQDPDQGQTPEPAVFILPGAFGEGASLHIRVTAKNSTAATVVLCRSTLTKEADESCYDGFDNDW
;
A
#
# COMPACT_ATOMS: atom_id res chain seq x y z
N MET A 1 39.95 35.98 -37.29
CA MET A 1 40.47 36.25 -35.94
C MET A 1 39.30 36.23 -34.98
N VAL A 2 39.37 35.29 -34.03
CA VAL A 2 38.52 35.04 -32.85
C VAL A 2 37.01 34.75 -33.10
N PRO A 3 36.55 33.50 -32.86
CA PRO A 3 35.15 33.07 -32.80
C PRO A 3 34.65 33.07 -31.34
N ASP A 4 33.32 32.97 -31.12
CA ASP A 4 32.66 32.35 -29.95
C ASP A 4 31.15 32.29 -30.25
N GLY A 5 30.40 31.18 -30.18
CA GLY A 5 30.68 29.88 -29.54
C GLY A 5 29.80 29.61 -28.33
N VAL A 6 28.48 29.86 -28.38
CA VAL A 6 27.56 29.45 -27.28
C VAL A 6 26.82 28.18 -27.68
N SER A 7 27.41 27.05 -27.29
CA SER A 7 26.80 25.72 -27.30
C SER A 7 25.76 25.64 -26.18
N SER A 8 24.49 25.45 -26.53
CA SER A 8 23.43 25.09 -25.58
C SER A 8 23.67 23.66 -25.07
N ALA A 9 24.16 23.55 -23.84
CA ALA A 9 24.24 22.27 -23.15
C ALA A 9 22.81 21.79 -22.82
N SER A 10 22.35 20.75 -23.53
CA SER A 10 21.21 19.98 -23.09
C SER A 10 21.58 19.26 -21.79
N VAL A 11 21.02 19.72 -20.68
CA VAL A 11 21.09 18.98 -19.41
C VAL A 11 20.31 17.70 -19.60
N SER A 12 21.03 16.61 -19.85
CA SER A 12 20.52 15.25 -19.75
C SER A 12 20.08 15.03 -18.30
N THR A 13 18.78 15.17 -18.03
CA THR A 13 18.19 14.71 -16.78
C THR A 13 18.43 13.22 -16.66
N GLY A 14 19.34 12.82 -15.79
CA GLY A 14 19.55 11.42 -15.43
C GLY A 14 18.21 10.83 -14.99
N SER A 15 17.78 9.76 -15.67
CA SER A 15 16.61 8.99 -15.28
C SER A 15 16.83 8.48 -13.85
N VAL A 16 16.05 9.00 -12.90
CA VAL A 16 15.97 8.45 -11.55
C VAL A 16 15.49 7.01 -11.69
N VAL A 17 16.32 6.10 -11.21
CA VAL A 17 16.05 4.66 -11.13
C VAL A 17 14.82 4.41 -10.25
N LYS A 18 13.87 3.62 -10.74
CA LYS A 18 12.64 3.24 -10.03
C LYS A 18 12.96 2.21 -8.95
N LEU A 19 13.14 2.66 -7.72
CA LEU A 19 13.29 1.80 -6.53
C LEU A 19 11.95 1.23 -6.02
N GLY A 20 10.82 1.62 -6.62
CA GLY A 20 9.51 1.17 -6.18
C GLY A 20 8.98 0.12 -7.11
N CYS A 21 9.26 -1.12 -6.77
CA CYS A 21 8.54 -2.33 -7.19
C CYS A 21 7.74 -2.19 -8.50
N PRO A 22 8.38 -1.84 -9.64
CA PRO A 22 7.66 -1.90 -10.89
C PRO A 22 7.38 -3.37 -11.17
N ALA A 23 6.15 -3.65 -11.63
CA ALA A 23 5.85 -4.87 -12.36
C ALA A 23 7.01 -5.22 -13.28
N GLN A 24 7.41 -6.50 -13.33
CA GLN A 24 8.45 -7.03 -14.22
C GLN A 24 8.18 -6.84 -15.74
N THR A 25 7.22 -6.01 -16.15
CA THR A 25 6.92 -5.73 -17.55
C THR A 25 7.43 -4.36 -17.96
N ALA A 26 8.74 -4.21 -18.11
CA ALA A 26 9.30 -3.25 -19.05
C ALA A 26 9.87 -4.05 -20.23
N ASN A 27 9.11 -4.07 -21.32
CA ASN A 27 9.53 -4.63 -22.60
C ASN A 27 10.90 -4.07 -23.01
N VAL A 28 11.78 -5.00 -23.33
CA VAL A 28 13.09 -4.81 -23.95
C VAL A 28 12.92 -4.15 -25.31
N LEU A 29 13.57 -2.99 -25.52
CA LEU A 29 13.95 -2.54 -26.87
C LEU A 29 15.21 -1.65 -26.91
N PHE A 30 16.01 -1.61 -25.85
CA PHE A 30 17.42 -1.18 -25.95
C PHE A 30 18.28 -2.06 -25.03
N GLY A 31 19.33 -2.63 -25.61
CA GLY A 31 20.17 -3.66 -25.01
C GLY A 31 20.74 -3.26 -23.65
N ALA A 32 20.70 -4.24 -22.73
CA ALA A 32 21.44 -4.34 -21.48
C ALA A 32 21.74 -3.00 -20.76
N LYS A 33 20.83 -2.61 -19.86
CA LYS A 33 21.26 -1.91 -18.65
C LYS A 33 21.09 -2.84 -17.45
N PRO A 34 22.15 -3.05 -16.64
CA PRO A 34 22.05 -3.88 -15.45
C PRO A 34 21.01 -3.27 -14.53
N ASP A 35 20.19 -4.12 -13.93
CA ASP A 35 19.26 -3.75 -12.89
C ASP A 35 20.04 -2.92 -11.85
N SER A 36 19.63 -1.69 -11.63
CA SER A 36 20.30 -0.74 -10.73
C SER A 36 20.13 -1.11 -9.26
N LEU A 37 19.80 -2.36 -8.97
CA LEU A 37 19.84 -3.02 -7.66
C LEU A 37 20.87 -4.16 -7.62
N ASN A 38 21.61 -4.45 -8.71
CA ASN A 38 22.69 -5.45 -8.69
C ASN A 38 23.85 -5.08 -7.75
N TRP A 39 23.95 -3.83 -7.32
CA TRP A 39 24.88 -3.42 -6.25
C TRP A 39 24.31 -3.66 -4.83
N LEU A 40 23.01 -3.94 -4.70
CA LEU A 40 22.31 -4.20 -3.44
C LEU A 40 22.12 -5.68 -3.13
N SER A 41 22.24 -6.54 -4.14
CA SER A 41 22.39 -7.97 -3.91
C SER A 41 23.90 -8.25 -3.83
N PRO A 42 24.50 -8.37 -2.63
CA PRO A 42 25.85 -8.91 -2.56
C PRO A 42 25.73 -10.32 -3.11
N GLY A 43 26.22 -10.53 -4.33
CA GLY A 43 26.07 -11.78 -5.05
C GLY A 43 26.35 -12.96 -4.13
N GLY A 44 25.43 -13.93 -4.14
CA GLY A 44 25.53 -15.17 -3.39
C GLY A 44 26.90 -15.80 -3.59
N GLY A 45 27.67 -15.84 -2.51
CA GLY A 45 29.07 -16.24 -2.58
C GLY A 45 29.86 -15.87 -1.33
N SER A 46 29.27 -15.99 -0.14
CA SER A 46 30.07 -16.04 1.08
C SER A 46 30.88 -17.33 1.05
N ALA A 47 32.12 -17.27 0.59
CA ALA A 47 33.07 -18.36 0.74
C ALA A 47 33.12 -18.76 2.24
N PRO A 48 33.03 -20.06 2.56
CA PRO A 48 33.07 -20.51 3.94
C PRO A 48 34.45 -20.15 4.53
N GLY A 49 34.50 -19.17 5.43
CA GLY A 49 35.71 -18.75 6.13
C GLY A 49 36.05 -17.26 6.14
N SER A 50 35.28 -16.39 5.46
CA SER A 50 35.54 -14.95 5.53
C SER A 50 34.99 -14.35 6.84
N THR A 51 35.88 -14.10 7.80
CA THR A 51 35.60 -13.43 9.09
C THR A 51 35.51 -11.89 8.97
N SER A 52 35.29 -11.35 7.77
CA SER A 52 35.07 -9.91 7.55
C SER A 52 33.67 -9.46 7.98
N ALA A 53 33.34 -9.65 9.26
CA ALA A 53 32.14 -9.15 9.93
C ALA A 53 32.14 -7.61 10.10
N GLY A 54 33.07 -6.88 9.45
CA GLY A 54 33.37 -5.49 9.76
C GLY A 54 33.00 -4.45 8.70
N ARG A 55 32.48 -4.81 7.52
CA ARG A 55 32.23 -3.80 6.47
C ARG A 55 31.28 -4.19 5.33
N LEU A 56 30.37 -5.13 5.57
CA LEU A 56 29.13 -5.10 4.80
C LEU A 56 28.38 -3.88 5.31
N LEU A 57 28.56 -2.74 4.64
CA LEU A 57 27.60 -1.65 4.71
C LEU A 57 26.24 -2.30 4.55
N ASP A 58 25.42 -2.21 5.59
CA ASP A 58 24.05 -2.72 5.55
C ASP A 58 23.36 -2.02 4.38
N ALA A 59 23.24 -2.75 3.28
CA ALA A 59 22.65 -2.25 2.04
C ALA A 59 21.24 -1.73 2.30
N GLY A 60 20.53 -2.32 3.27
CA GLY A 60 19.24 -1.83 3.74
C GLY A 60 19.34 -0.47 4.43
N ALA A 61 20.29 -0.29 5.34
CA ALA A 61 20.53 1.01 5.99
C ALA A 61 20.90 2.10 4.96
N LEU A 62 21.72 1.78 3.96
CA LEU A 62 22.05 2.70 2.87
C LEU A 62 20.84 3.06 2.01
N ILE A 63 20.03 2.07 1.60
CA ILE A 63 18.78 2.32 0.86
C ILE A 63 17.88 3.25 1.67
N ARG A 64 17.63 2.91 2.94
CA ARG A 64 16.76 3.70 3.82
C ARG A 64 17.27 5.12 3.99
N GLN A 65 18.56 5.29 4.23
CA GLN A 65 19.17 6.61 4.37
C GLN A 65 19.06 7.42 3.07
N HIS A 66 19.32 6.80 1.92
CA HIS A 66 19.19 7.45 0.61
C HIS A 66 17.75 7.90 0.35
N LEU A 67 16.78 7.02 0.58
CA LEU A 67 15.36 7.31 0.41
C LEU A 67 14.95 8.51 1.28
N LEU A 68 15.30 8.51 2.57
CA LEU A 68 15.02 9.63 3.47
C LEU A 68 15.76 10.92 3.05
N SER A 69 17.01 10.83 2.61
CA SER A 69 17.80 12.01 2.24
C SER A 69 17.33 12.68 0.96
N THR A 70 16.68 11.93 0.06
CA THR A 70 16.10 12.52 -1.17
C THR A 70 14.88 13.39 -0.87
N GLY A 71 14.24 13.20 0.29
CA GLY A 71 13.04 13.90 0.68
C GLY A 71 11.78 13.48 -0.08
N PHE A 72 11.84 12.52 -1.01
CA PHE A 72 10.65 12.06 -1.75
C PHE A 72 9.76 11.10 -0.97
N VAL A 73 10.26 10.57 0.15
CA VAL A 73 9.50 9.70 1.07
C VAL A 73 9.55 10.25 2.49
N ALA A 74 8.55 9.93 3.31
CA ALA A 74 8.49 10.30 4.72
C ALA A 74 8.57 9.06 5.66
N PRO A 75 8.88 9.20 6.96
CA PRO A 75 8.80 8.10 7.94
C PRO A 75 7.41 7.42 8.01
N ALA A 76 7.22 6.22 7.44
CA ALA A 76 5.92 5.55 7.46
C ALA A 76 5.47 5.19 8.89
N ALA A 77 4.35 5.77 9.33
CA ALA A 77 3.82 5.60 10.68
C ALA A 77 2.73 4.53 10.74
N ARG A 78 2.35 4.13 11.94
CA ARG A 78 1.21 3.24 12.19
C ARG A 78 0.29 3.85 13.23
N LEU A 79 -1.01 3.69 13.05
CA LEU A 79 -1.99 3.98 14.10
C LEU A 79 -2.14 2.73 14.97
N THR A 80 -1.90 2.86 16.27
CA THR A 80 -2.10 1.79 17.25
C THR A 80 -3.18 2.26 18.21
N CYS A 81 -4.29 1.54 18.24
CA CYS A 81 -5.38 1.80 19.18
C CYS A 81 -5.30 0.80 20.32
N ASP A 82 -5.36 1.29 21.56
CA ASP A 82 -5.57 0.39 22.69
C ASP A 82 -6.93 -0.29 22.54
N ASN A 83 -6.93 -1.63 22.59
CA ASN A 83 -8.12 -2.47 22.44
C ASN A 83 -9.21 -2.21 23.51
N THR A 84 -8.95 -1.33 24.47
CA THR A 84 -9.90 -0.91 25.53
C THR A 84 -10.78 0.27 25.12
N SER A 85 -10.47 0.99 24.04
CA SER A 85 -11.26 2.13 23.56
C SER A 85 -12.15 1.74 22.37
N THR A 86 -13.42 1.48 22.64
CA THR A 86 -14.45 1.28 21.59
C THR A 86 -14.80 2.58 20.84
N THR A 87 -14.37 3.74 21.36
CA THR A 87 -14.66 5.07 20.80
C THR A 87 -13.51 5.66 19.98
N GLY A 88 -12.43 4.92 19.75
CA GLY A 88 -11.26 5.39 19.00
C GLY A 88 -10.46 6.53 19.66
N THR A 89 -10.80 6.90 20.91
CA THR A 89 -10.17 8.00 21.65
C THR A 89 -8.84 7.64 22.32
N GLY A 90 -8.36 6.41 22.11
CA GLY A 90 -7.07 5.89 22.60
C GLY A 90 -6.08 5.49 21.50
N CYS A 91 -6.24 6.01 20.28
CA CYS A 91 -5.33 5.70 19.19
C CYS A 91 -4.11 6.63 19.21
N GLU A 92 -2.91 6.04 19.30
CA GLU A 92 -1.64 6.74 19.20
C GLU A 92 -1.01 6.50 17.83
N ARG A 93 -0.52 7.56 17.19
CA ARG A 93 0.31 7.45 15.99
C ARG A 93 1.73 7.08 16.41
N GLN A 94 2.17 5.86 16.12
CA GLN A 94 3.54 5.42 16.33
C GLN A 94 4.42 5.86 15.15
N PRO A 95 5.36 6.81 15.33
CA PRO A 95 6.28 7.22 14.28
C PRO A 95 7.14 6.03 13.85
N ARG A 96 7.34 5.85 12.54
CA ARG A 96 8.07 4.69 11.98
C ARG A 96 7.48 3.33 12.39
N GLY A 97 6.20 3.27 12.74
CA GLY A 97 5.55 2.05 13.24
C GLY A 97 5.04 1.09 12.16
N ASP A 98 5.09 1.44 10.87
CA ASP A 98 4.57 0.57 9.79
C ASP A 98 5.46 -0.66 9.57
N PRO A 99 5.01 -1.88 9.91
CA PRO A 99 5.83 -3.08 9.82
C PRO A 99 6.02 -3.62 8.40
N SER A 100 5.36 -3.01 7.41
CA SER A 100 5.48 -3.39 5.99
C SER A 100 6.38 -2.46 5.19
N ASP A 101 6.71 -1.29 5.71
CA ASP A 101 7.45 -0.27 4.96
C ASP A 101 8.90 -0.15 5.46
N PRO A 102 9.91 -0.20 4.58
CA PRO A 102 11.33 -0.10 4.97
C PRO A 102 11.71 1.30 5.50
N ILE A 103 10.86 2.31 5.29
CA ILE A 103 10.95 3.64 5.90
C ILE A 103 10.19 3.71 7.22
N GLY A 104 9.38 2.70 7.54
CA GLY A 104 8.72 2.45 8.82
C GLY A 104 9.53 1.51 9.74
N ALA A 105 8.88 0.45 10.23
CA ALA A 105 9.43 -0.54 11.15
C ALA A 105 10.00 -1.77 10.41
N ALA A 106 9.71 -1.95 9.12
CA ALA A 106 10.27 -3.07 8.37
C ALA A 106 11.78 -2.88 8.15
N ALA A 107 12.52 -3.99 8.22
CA ALA A 107 13.88 -4.00 7.70
C ALA A 107 13.83 -3.93 6.16
N PRO A 108 14.66 -3.11 5.50
CA PRO A 108 14.67 -3.05 4.03
C PRO A 108 15.14 -4.35 3.37
N LEU A 109 15.98 -5.10 4.08
CA LEU A 109 16.45 -6.43 3.73
C LEU A 109 16.21 -7.36 4.92
N ASP A 110 15.68 -8.55 4.67
CA ASP A 110 15.64 -9.60 5.69
C ASP A 110 17.02 -10.30 5.83
N ALA A 111 17.12 -11.24 6.79
CA ALA A 111 18.36 -11.99 7.01
C ALA A 111 18.77 -12.88 5.82
N ALA A 112 17.85 -13.19 4.91
CA ALA A 112 18.08 -13.94 3.68
C ALA A 112 18.34 -13.04 2.46
N GLY A 113 18.41 -11.71 2.65
CA GLY A 113 18.61 -10.74 1.57
C GLY A 113 17.35 -10.44 0.74
N GLY A 114 16.17 -10.83 1.23
CA GLY A 114 14.89 -10.53 0.62
C GLY A 114 14.51 -9.06 0.79
N LEU A 115 13.93 -8.45 -0.24
CA LEU A 115 13.57 -7.03 -0.27
C LEU A 115 12.14 -6.79 0.23
N VAL A 116 11.92 -5.66 0.89
CA VAL A 116 10.59 -5.17 1.27
C VAL A 116 10.25 -3.92 0.46
N CYS A 117 9.15 -3.94 -0.29
CA CYS A 117 8.64 -2.77 -1.02
C CYS A 117 8.21 -1.63 -0.09
N LEU A 118 8.27 -0.41 -0.62
CA LEU A 118 7.58 0.75 -0.03
C LEU A 118 6.07 0.52 0.01
N SER A 119 5.41 1.11 1.01
CA SER A 119 3.95 1.22 1.04
C SER A 119 3.43 1.97 -0.18
N ALA A 120 2.19 1.68 -0.57
CA ALA A 120 1.52 2.31 -1.70
C ALA A 120 1.59 3.86 -1.72
N PRO A 121 1.33 4.59 -0.61
CA PRO A 121 1.43 6.05 -0.62
C PRO A 121 2.85 6.55 -0.91
N GLN A 122 3.87 5.89 -0.38
CA GLN A 122 5.27 6.27 -0.60
C GLN A 122 5.70 5.96 -2.03
N ALA A 123 5.36 4.76 -2.53
CA ALA A 123 5.63 4.37 -3.91
C ALA A 123 4.91 5.29 -4.91
N TYR A 124 3.70 5.74 -4.59
CA TYR A 124 2.97 6.74 -5.37
C TYR A 124 3.67 8.09 -5.36
N LYS A 125 4.05 8.60 -4.18
CA LYS A 125 4.73 9.88 -4.04
C LYS A 125 6.09 9.92 -4.75
N ALA A 126 6.81 8.79 -4.73
CA ALA A 126 8.05 8.61 -5.46
C ALA A 126 7.86 8.42 -6.98
N GLY A 127 6.62 8.33 -7.47
CA GLY A 127 6.30 8.12 -8.89
C GLY A 127 6.58 6.70 -9.38
N TRP A 128 6.68 5.73 -8.48
CA TRP A 128 7.00 4.34 -8.78
C TRP A 128 5.79 3.44 -8.94
N ALA A 129 4.70 3.76 -8.24
CA ALA A 129 3.41 3.12 -8.40
C ALA A 129 2.34 4.15 -8.78
N ARG A 130 1.24 3.68 -9.37
CA ARG A 130 0.07 4.48 -9.72
C ARG A 130 -1.21 3.78 -9.24
N PRO A 131 -2.31 4.51 -9.03
CA PRO A 131 -3.58 3.87 -8.73
C PRO A 131 -4.03 2.98 -9.90
N LEU A 132 -4.56 1.82 -9.57
CA LEU A 132 -5.41 1.00 -10.44
C LEU A 132 -6.71 1.74 -10.70
N HIS A 133 -7.29 2.31 -9.65
CA HIS A 133 -8.50 3.10 -9.69
C HIS A 133 -8.39 4.28 -8.71
N GLU A 134 -8.93 5.43 -9.08
CA GLU A 134 -8.98 6.62 -8.24
C GLU A 134 -10.43 7.06 -8.05
N ILE A 135 -10.89 7.05 -6.81
CA ILE A 135 -12.22 7.49 -6.40
C ILE A 135 -12.08 8.86 -5.74
N ARG A 136 -12.95 9.81 -6.08
CA ARG A 136 -12.97 11.16 -5.49
C ARG A 136 -14.31 11.43 -4.81
N GLY A 137 -14.25 11.97 -3.59
CA GLY A 137 -15.42 12.42 -2.83
C GLY A 137 -16.28 13.39 -3.64
N GLY A 138 -17.61 13.18 -3.59
CA GLY A 138 -18.60 14.07 -4.19
C GLY A 138 -19.38 13.55 -5.41
N VAL A 139 -19.06 12.36 -5.97
CA VAL A 139 -19.70 11.91 -7.24
C VAL A 139 -20.28 10.48 -7.20
N TYR A 140 -19.94 9.64 -6.22
CA TYR A 140 -20.28 8.21 -6.29
C TYR A 140 -21.00 7.67 -5.04
N ASP A 141 -22.10 6.96 -5.31
CA ASP A 141 -22.64 5.92 -4.45
C ASP A 141 -21.74 4.69 -4.64
N ILE A 142 -20.76 4.53 -3.75
CA ILE A 142 -19.91 3.32 -3.72
C ILE A 142 -20.76 2.24 -3.05
N ILE A 143 -21.45 1.42 -3.83
CA ILE A 143 -22.30 0.35 -3.32
C ILE A 143 -21.72 -0.96 -3.82
N ASP A 144 -21.03 -1.67 -2.91
CA ASP A 144 -20.40 -2.97 -3.17
C ASP A 144 -19.49 -3.02 -4.41
N ASP A 145 -18.76 -1.94 -4.67
CA ASP A 145 -17.80 -1.90 -5.76
C ASP A 145 -16.65 -2.88 -5.47
N MET A 146 -16.46 -3.83 -6.38
CA MET A 146 -15.43 -4.86 -6.27
C MET A 146 -14.20 -4.53 -7.12
N TYR A 147 -13.03 -4.55 -6.49
CA TYR A 147 -11.75 -4.31 -7.14
C TYR A 147 -10.83 -5.53 -6.98
N SER A 148 -10.32 -6.05 -8.10
CA SER A 148 -9.21 -6.99 -8.08
C SER A 148 -7.90 -6.22 -7.97
N VAL A 149 -7.35 -6.10 -6.76
CA VAL A 149 -6.14 -5.35 -6.45
C VAL A 149 -4.94 -6.29 -6.62
N PRO A 150 -4.10 -6.09 -7.65
CA PRO A 150 -2.92 -6.92 -7.85
C PRO A 150 -1.89 -6.62 -6.75
N SER A 151 -1.08 -7.62 -6.42
CA SER A 151 -0.02 -7.47 -5.46
C SER A 151 1.01 -6.46 -5.98
N MET A 152 1.55 -5.63 -5.09
CA MET A 152 2.48 -4.56 -5.46
C MET A 152 3.74 -5.04 -6.21
N HIS A 153 4.11 -6.31 -6.11
CA HIS A 153 5.22 -6.87 -6.90
C HIS A 153 4.85 -7.20 -8.36
N THR A 154 3.57 -7.32 -8.69
CA THR A 154 3.10 -7.78 -10.01
C THR A 154 2.72 -6.67 -10.97
N SER A 155 2.36 -5.48 -10.47
CA SER A 155 1.80 -4.39 -11.27
C SER A 155 2.33 -3.03 -10.77
N SER A 156 2.53 -2.07 -11.69
CA SER A 156 2.74 -0.66 -11.29
C SER A 156 1.41 0.02 -10.93
N ALA A 157 0.28 -0.53 -11.42
CA ALA A 157 -1.07 -0.15 -11.03
C ALA A 157 -1.57 -1.14 -9.97
N ALA A 158 -1.24 -0.89 -8.69
CA ALA A 158 -1.34 -1.91 -7.64
C ALA A 158 -2.07 -1.47 -6.36
N PHE A 159 -2.84 -0.39 -6.44
CA PHE A 159 -3.66 0.04 -5.31
C PHE A 159 -4.89 0.81 -5.79
N VAL A 160 -5.94 0.82 -4.96
CA VAL A 160 -7.06 1.74 -5.11
C VAL A 160 -6.76 2.99 -4.28
N ARG A 161 -6.96 4.16 -4.86
CA ARG A 161 -6.80 5.45 -4.18
C ARG A 161 -8.16 6.10 -3.98
N ILE A 162 -8.47 6.49 -2.75
CA ILE A 162 -9.74 7.14 -2.42
C ILE A 162 -9.44 8.50 -1.83
N VAL A 163 -9.73 9.56 -2.58
CA VAL A 163 -9.63 10.93 -2.09
C VAL A 163 -10.86 11.21 -1.25
N LEU A 164 -10.63 11.41 0.04
CA LEU A 164 -11.65 11.73 1.03
C LEU A 164 -11.97 13.21 0.99
N ASP A 165 -13.17 13.57 1.46
CA ASP A 165 -13.56 14.96 1.55
C ASP A 165 -12.70 15.69 2.59
N GLN A 166 -12.17 16.83 2.18
CA GLN A 166 -11.50 17.76 3.07
C GLN A 166 -12.43 18.94 3.32
N ALA A 167 -12.88 19.09 4.56
CA ALA A 167 -13.67 20.24 4.97
C ALA A 167 -12.95 21.54 4.56
N GLY A 168 -13.60 22.38 3.76
CA GLY A 168 -13.07 23.68 3.33
C GLY A 168 -12.09 23.68 2.15
N VAL A 169 -11.84 22.53 1.50
CA VAL A 169 -10.91 22.43 0.36
C VAL A 169 -11.67 22.08 -0.92
N SER A 170 -11.82 23.06 -1.82
CA SER A 170 -12.37 22.83 -3.15
C SER A 170 -11.58 21.77 -3.92
N SER A 171 -12.29 20.78 -4.47
CA SER A 171 -11.75 19.70 -5.32
C SER A 171 -11.07 20.20 -6.61
N SER A 172 -11.31 21.45 -7.01
CA SER A 172 -10.66 22.08 -8.16
C SER A 172 -9.20 22.51 -7.92
N SER A 173 -8.72 22.51 -6.66
CA SER A 173 -7.38 22.96 -6.31
C SER A 173 -6.38 21.80 -6.20
N ARG A 174 -5.88 21.30 -7.34
CA ARG A 174 -4.86 20.23 -7.41
C ARG A 174 -3.55 20.54 -6.66
N SER A 175 -3.32 21.80 -6.30
CA SER A 175 -2.15 22.26 -5.55
C SER A 175 -2.30 22.16 -4.03
N LYS A 176 -3.46 21.72 -3.53
CA LYS A 176 -3.72 21.55 -2.10
C LYS A 176 -3.44 20.11 -1.66
N ARG A 177 -3.21 19.92 -0.36
CA ARG A 177 -3.07 18.59 0.23
C ARG A 177 -4.36 17.84 0.01
N GLU A 178 -4.28 16.56 -0.31
CA GLU A 178 -5.45 15.68 -0.40
C GLU A 178 -5.36 14.67 0.74
N ARG A 179 -6.46 14.46 1.46
CA ARG A 179 -6.57 13.38 2.45
C ARG A 179 -7.00 12.16 1.66
N ALA A 180 -6.11 11.19 1.50
CA ALA A 180 -6.40 10.03 0.64
C ALA A 180 -6.08 8.71 1.34
N LEU A 181 -6.93 7.71 1.08
CA LEU A 181 -6.65 6.31 1.40
C LEU A 181 -5.97 5.63 0.22
N TYR A 182 -5.07 4.69 0.55
CA TYR A 182 -4.35 3.85 -0.38
C TYR A 182 -4.57 2.41 0.06
N ILE A 183 -5.29 1.65 -0.76
CA ILE A 183 -5.64 0.26 -0.48
C ILE A 183 -4.82 -0.61 -1.41
N SER A 184 -3.86 -1.34 -0.84
CA SER A 184 -2.88 -2.12 -1.61
C SER A 184 -2.83 -3.56 -1.15
N TYR A 185 -2.50 -4.47 -2.06
CA TYR A 185 -2.30 -5.88 -1.72
C TYR A 185 -0.81 -6.21 -1.73
N ARG A 186 -0.34 -6.96 -0.72
CA ARG A 186 1.07 -7.38 -0.64
C ARG A 186 1.17 -8.86 -0.33
N ALA A 187 1.98 -9.55 -1.11
CA ALA A 187 2.22 -10.98 -1.00
C ALA A 187 3.70 -11.24 -1.20
N ALA A 188 4.31 -11.92 -0.22
CA ALA A 188 5.70 -12.29 -0.26
C ALA A 188 5.99 -13.21 -1.45
N GLN A 189 7.13 -13.01 -2.09
CA GLN A 189 7.60 -13.80 -3.23
C GLN A 189 8.80 -14.65 -2.84
N PRO A 190 9.09 -15.74 -3.56
CA PRO A 190 10.37 -16.41 -3.45
C PRO A 190 11.54 -15.43 -3.63
N ALA A 191 12.59 -15.58 -2.84
CA ALA A 191 13.80 -14.79 -3.03
C ALA A 191 14.52 -15.20 -4.34
N ALA A 192 15.13 -14.28 -5.10
CA ALA A 192 15.14 -12.83 -4.92
C ALA A 192 13.95 -12.19 -5.64
N GLY A 193 13.16 -11.38 -4.94
CA GLY A 193 11.99 -10.72 -5.52
C GLY A 193 11.52 -9.53 -4.70
N TYR A 194 10.65 -8.71 -5.30
CA TYR A 194 9.91 -7.69 -4.55
C TYR A 194 9.04 -8.37 -3.49
N ASP A 195 9.05 -7.81 -2.29
CA ASP A 195 8.42 -8.40 -1.10
C ASP A 195 8.94 -9.78 -0.72
N SER A 196 10.07 -10.25 -1.26
CA SER A 196 10.64 -11.53 -0.82
C SER A 196 11.17 -11.49 0.61
N GLY A 197 11.38 -10.29 1.18
CA GLY A 197 11.70 -10.09 2.60
C GLY A 197 10.48 -9.76 3.47
N LEU A 198 9.26 -9.75 2.91
CA LEU A 198 8.06 -9.48 3.67
C LEU A 198 7.76 -10.68 4.59
N PRO A 199 7.68 -10.50 5.93
CA PRO A 199 7.41 -11.61 6.84
C PRO A 199 6.12 -12.36 6.48
N THR A 200 6.12 -13.69 6.61
CA THR A 200 4.94 -14.52 6.28
C THR A 200 3.68 -14.07 7.01
N ALA A 201 3.80 -13.60 8.25
CA ALA A 201 2.69 -13.08 9.03
C ALA A 201 2.05 -11.80 8.43
N LEU A 202 2.80 -11.07 7.60
CA LEU A 202 2.39 -9.84 6.91
C LEU A 202 2.05 -10.09 5.42
N SER A 203 2.46 -11.25 4.90
CA SER A 203 2.22 -11.67 3.52
C SER A 203 0.76 -12.02 3.27
N GLY A 204 0.30 -11.71 2.06
CA GLY A 204 -1.02 -12.03 1.57
C GLY A 204 -2.10 -11.23 2.27
N ARG A 205 -1.86 -9.95 2.54
CA ARG A 205 -2.79 -9.05 3.24
C ARG A 205 -3.05 -7.80 2.44
N VAL A 206 -4.22 -7.20 2.68
CA VAL A 206 -4.57 -5.87 2.16
C VAL A 206 -4.19 -4.83 3.20
N TRP A 207 -3.48 -3.79 2.77
CA TRP A 207 -2.97 -2.72 3.60
C TRP A 207 -3.73 -1.44 3.28
N VAL A 208 -4.28 -0.80 4.31
CA VAL A 208 -5.01 0.46 4.20
C VAL A 208 -4.17 1.55 4.85
N HIS A 209 -3.61 2.43 4.02
CA HIS A 209 -2.85 3.59 4.46
C HIS A 209 -3.63 4.88 4.22
N GLN A 210 -3.51 5.85 5.11
CA GLN A 210 -3.90 7.24 4.85
C GLN A 210 -2.65 8.08 4.61
N TYR A 211 -2.72 9.01 3.66
CA TYR A 211 -1.67 9.99 3.44
C TYR A 211 -2.25 11.35 3.02
N ASP A 212 -1.91 12.38 3.79
CA ASP A 212 -2.50 13.73 3.72
C ASP A 212 -1.52 14.70 3.08
N GLU A 213 -1.29 14.52 1.78
CA GLU A 213 -0.20 15.15 1.04
C GLU A 213 -0.69 15.65 -0.32
N ILE A 214 0.10 16.51 -0.95
CA ILE A 214 -0.14 16.95 -2.32
C ILE A 214 0.35 15.83 -3.27
N PRO A 215 -0.51 15.34 -4.19
CA PRO A 215 -0.18 14.25 -5.11
C PRO A 215 0.69 14.73 -6.28
N ASP A 216 1.85 15.29 -5.98
CA ASP A 216 2.81 15.80 -6.95
C ASP A 216 4.24 15.34 -6.66
N ALA A 217 5.17 15.71 -7.54
CA ALA A 217 6.58 15.34 -7.43
C ALA A 217 7.39 16.20 -6.44
N ARG A 218 6.75 17.05 -5.61
CA ARG A 218 7.49 17.77 -4.57
C ARG A 218 7.95 16.81 -3.47
N PRO A 219 9.01 17.17 -2.71
CA PRO A 219 9.39 16.43 -1.52
C PRO A 219 8.19 16.18 -0.59
N ALA A 220 8.16 15.00 0.03
CA ALA A 220 7.19 14.60 1.03
C ALA A 220 7.32 15.46 2.29
N ASP A 221 6.18 15.86 2.86
CA ASP A 221 6.11 16.50 4.16
C ASP A 221 6.44 15.49 5.26
N GLN A 222 7.62 15.69 5.85
CA GLN A 222 8.11 14.85 6.93
C GLN A 222 7.26 14.95 8.21
N ALA A 223 6.47 16.03 8.37
CA ALA A 223 5.58 16.23 9.50
C ALA A 223 4.22 15.54 9.32
N ALA A 224 3.85 15.15 8.09
CA ALA A 224 2.59 14.50 7.77
C ALA A 224 2.81 13.16 7.05
N PRO A 225 3.58 12.22 7.63
CA PRO A 225 3.89 10.97 6.95
C PRO A 225 2.63 10.10 6.74
N PRO A 226 2.68 9.16 5.77
CA PRO A 226 1.61 8.18 5.61
C PRO A 226 1.48 7.32 6.87
N VAL A 227 0.26 6.91 7.15
CA VAL A 227 -0.12 6.13 8.33
C VAL A 227 -0.80 4.86 7.88
N LEU A 228 -0.29 3.73 8.34
CA LEU A 228 -1.02 2.47 8.30
C LEU A 228 -2.21 2.53 9.26
N LEU A 229 -3.42 2.47 8.72
CA LEU A 229 -4.66 2.46 9.49
C LEU A 229 -5.11 1.03 9.82
N ALA A 230 -5.05 0.13 8.84
CA ALA A 230 -5.51 -1.24 9.00
C ALA A 230 -4.75 -2.22 8.10
N VAL A 231 -4.71 -3.47 8.55
CA VAL A 231 -4.25 -4.62 7.78
C VAL A 231 -5.37 -5.64 7.77
N LEU A 232 -5.89 -5.91 6.58
CA LEU A 232 -7.06 -6.75 6.35
C LEU A 232 -6.66 -8.06 5.73
N ASP A 233 -7.46 -9.07 6.04
CA ASP A 233 -7.33 -10.41 5.49
C ASP A 233 -8.69 -10.93 5.03
N ALA A 234 -8.69 -11.82 4.04
CA ALA A 234 -9.88 -12.57 3.68
C ALA A 234 -10.25 -13.52 4.82
N ALA A 235 -11.54 -13.78 4.98
CA ALA A 235 -11.99 -14.84 5.88
C ALA A 235 -11.29 -16.16 5.51
N PRO A 236 -10.83 -16.95 6.50
CA PRO A 236 -10.27 -18.26 6.20
C PRO A 236 -11.37 -19.10 5.54
N PRO A 237 -11.03 -19.91 4.52
CA PRO A 237 -12.02 -20.79 3.94
C PRO A 237 -12.55 -21.74 5.02
N PRO A 238 -13.85 -22.10 4.99
CA PRO A 238 -14.41 -23.04 5.94
C PRO A 238 -13.62 -24.36 5.91
N PRO A 239 -13.47 -25.06 7.05
CA PRO A 239 -12.70 -26.30 7.08
C PRO A 239 -13.31 -27.36 6.14
N PRO A 240 -12.53 -28.30 5.57
CA PRO A 240 -13.01 -29.26 4.57
C PRO A 240 -14.28 -30.05 4.95
N PRO A 241 -14.48 -30.49 6.21
CA PRO A 241 -15.72 -31.17 6.60
C PRO A 241 -16.96 -30.28 6.46
N LEU A 242 -16.84 -28.99 6.79
CA LEU A 242 -17.94 -28.03 6.65
C LEU A 242 -18.18 -27.71 5.18
N GLN A 243 -17.13 -27.57 4.36
CA GLN A 243 -17.27 -27.42 2.91
C GLN A 243 -18.03 -28.58 2.29
N GLN A 244 -17.70 -29.81 2.66
CA GLN A 244 -18.41 -31.01 2.18
C GLN A 244 -19.87 -31.05 2.63
N GLN A 245 -20.17 -30.58 3.85
CA GLN A 245 -21.54 -30.49 4.36
C GLN A 245 -22.36 -29.44 3.59
N LEU A 246 -21.81 -28.23 3.39
CA LEU A 246 -22.46 -27.15 2.63
C LEU A 246 -22.74 -27.60 1.19
N GLN A 247 -21.75 -28.24 0.54
CA GLN A 247 -21.93 -28.82 -0.80
C GLN A 247 -23.03 -29.89 -0.85
N ARG A 248 -23.13 -30.77 0.15
CA ARG A 248 -24.20 -31.79 0.23
C ARG A 248 -25.59 -31.18 0.44
N GLN A 249 -25.67 -30.03 1.10
CA GLN A 249 -26.92 -29.33 1.36
C GLN A 249 -27.35 -28.46 0.16
N GLY A 250 -26.55 -28.38 -0.91
CA GLY A 250 -26.80 -27.47 -2.02
C GLY A 250 -26.73 -26.00 -1.60
N GLN A 251 -26.15 -25.71 -0.43
CA GLN A 251 -25.88 -24.36 0.00
C GLN A 251 -24.63 -23.88 -0.71
N ASP A 252 -24.70 -22.68 -1.27
CA ASP A 252 -23.52 -22.00 -1.74
C ASP A 252 -22.58 -21.85 -0.52
N PRO A 253 -21.35 -22.39 -0.55
CA PRO A 253 -20.40 -22.21 0.55
C PRO A 253 -20.13 -20.74 0.87
N ASP A 254 -20.41 -19.81 -0.06
CA ASP A 254 -20.33 -18.36 0.18
C ASP A 254 -21.54 -17.78 0.94
N GLN A 255 -22.65 -18.52 1.10
CA GLN A 255 -23.83 -18.10 1.88
C GLN A 255 -23.94 -18.78 3.26
N GLY A 256 -23.05 -19.72 3.58
CA GLY A 256 -22.97 -20.33 4.91
C GLY A 256 -22.35 -19.36 5.93
N GLN A 257 -22.54 -19.64 7.23
CA GLN A 257 -21.93 -18.91 8.37
C GLN A 257 -20.38 -19.01 8.38
N THR A 258 -19.71 -18.57 7.32
CA THR A 258 -18.28 -18.36 7.34
C THR A 258 -17.98 -17.23 8.33
N PRO A 259 -16.83 -17.28 9.04
CA PRO A 259 -16.38 -16.15 9.83
C PRO A 259 -16.46 -14.89 8.98
N GLU A 260 -17.14 -13.87 9.48
CA GLU A 260 -17.30 -12.62 8.75
C GLU A 260 -15.90 -12.07 8.39
N PRO A 261 -15.65 -11.70 7.13
CA PRO A 261 -14.35 -11.17 6.75
C PRO A 261 -14.03 -9.92 7.55
N ALA A 262 -12.75 -9.70 7.87
CA ALA A 262 -12.34 -8.49 8.58
C ALA A 262 -12.79 -7.25 7.78
N VAL A 263 -13.59 -6.40 8.43
CA VAL A 263 -14.07 -5.14 7.87
C VAL A 263 -13.30 -3.99 8.51
N PHE A 264 -12.76 -3.09 7.70
CA PHE A 264 -12.32 -1.78 8.18
C PHE A 264 -13.42 -0.75 7.92
N ILE A 265 -13.92 -0.12 8.97
CA ILE A 265 -14.91 0.94 8.89
C ILE A 265 -14.21 2.26 9.20
N LEU A 266 -14.22 3.19 8.25
CA LEU A 266 -13.75 4.55 8.45
C LEU A 266 -14.96 5.49 8.59
N PRO A 267 -15.36 5.83 9.82
CA PRO A 267 -16.43 6.81 10.04
C PRO A 267 -15.97 8.21 9.60
N GLY A 268 -16.92 9.01 9.10
CA GLY A 268 -16.66 10.36 8.65
C GLY A 268 -15.77 10.45 7.39
N ALA A 269 -15.67 9.36 6.62
CA ALA A 269 -14.81 9.31 5.43
C ALA A 269 -15.20 10.37 4.37
N PHE A 270 -16.49 10.70 4.28
CA PHE A 270 -17.06 11.62 3.29
C PHE A 270 -17.95 12.68 3.94
N GLY A 271 -17.55 13.18 5.12
CA GLY A 271 -18.34 14.11 5.92
C GLY A 271 -19.17 13.45 7.02
N GLU A 272 -19.92 14.26 7.75
CA GLU A 272 -20.73 13.83 8.90
C GLU A 272 -21.79 12.81 8.45
N GLY A 273 -21.91 11.71 9.20
CA GLY A 273 -22.89 10.66 8.92
C GLY A 273 -22.59 9.75 7.73
N ALA A 274 -21.41 9.87 7.11
CA ALA A 274 -20.98 8.96 6.06
C ALA A 274 -19.82 8.08 6.55
N SER A 275 -19.85 6.79 6.21
CA SER A 275 -18.75 5.87 6.51
C SER A 275 -18.25 5.16 5.26
N LEU A 276 -17.00 4.70 5.28
CA LEU A 276 -16.43 3.84 4.25
C LEU A 276 -16.08 2.49 4.87
N HIS A 277 -16.63 1.43 4.30
CA HIS A 277 -16.37 0.04 4.62
C HIS A 277 -15.42 -0.55 3.59
N ILE A 278 -14.37 -1.20 4.05
CA ILE A 278 -13.38 -1.88 3.22
C ILE A 278 -13.32 -3.34 3.66
N ARG A 279 -13.61 -4.26 2.75
CA ARG A 279 -13.65 -5.71 3.01
C ARG A 279 -12.78 -6.45 2.02
N VAL A 280 -12.20 -7.57 2.46
CA VAL A 280 -11.45 -8.48 1.59
C VAL A 280 -12.24 -9.77 1.47
N THR A 281 -12.72 -10.09 0.28
CA THR A 281 -13.57 -11.28 0.05
C THR A 281 -12.78 -12.48 -0.44
N ALA A 282 -11.74 -12.25 -1.23
CA ALA A 282 -10.88 -13.32 -1.73
C ALA A 282 -9.43 -12.84 -1.88
N LYS A 283 -8.50 -13.79 -1.90
CA LYS A 283 -7.08 -13.52 -2.19
C LYS A 283 -6.39 -14.75 -2.75
N ASN A 284 -5.30 -14.53 -3.48
CA ASN A 284 -4.36 -15.54 -3.92
C ASN A 284 -2.93 -14.96 -3.86
N SER A 285 -1.91 -15.65 -4.37
CA SER A 285 -0.53 -15.16 -4.29
C SER A 285 -0.24 -13.88 -5.07
N THR A 286 -1.11 -13.45 -5.99
CA THR A 286 -0.87 -12.33 -6.90
C THR A 286 -1.91 -11.23 -6.85
N ALA A 287 -3.09 -11.44 -6.24
CA ALA A 287 -4.14 -10.44 -6.14
C ALA A 287 -5.08 -10.69 -4.94
N ALA A 288 -5.77 -9.65 -4.52
CA ALA A 288 -6.91 -9.73 -3.61
C ALA A 288 -8.13 -9.04 -4.20
N THR A 289 -9.30 -9.56 -3.89
CA THR A 289 -10.59 -8.93 -4.19
C THR A 289 -10.99 -8.09 -2.99
N VAL A 290 -11.06 -6.78 -3.21
CA VAL A 290 -11.47 -5.79 -2.21
C VAL A 290 -12.85 -5.26 -2.58
N VAL A 291 -13.77 -5.27 -1.62
CA VAL A 291 -15.09 -4.66 -1.76
C VAL A 291 -15.09 -3.35 -0.98
N LEU A 292 -15.55 -2.29 -1.63
CA LEU A 292 -15.75 -0.98 -1.01
C LEU A 292 -17.25 -0.72 -0.90
N CYS A 293 -17.67 -0.23 0.26
CA CYS A 293 -19.02 0.26 0.42
C CYS A 293 -19.08 1.56 1.21
N ARG A 294 -19.95 2.48 0.80
CA ARG A 294 -20.18 3.76 1.47
C ARG A 294 -21.58 3.75 2.07
N SER A 295 -21.67 3.88 3.38
CA SER A 295 -22.94 4.16 4.07
C SER A 295 -23.13 5.67 4.22
N THR A 296 -24.38 6.13 4.16
CA THR A 296 -24.78 7.50 4.50
C THR A 296 -26.05 7.47 5.35
N LEU A 297 -26.24 8.46 6.23
CA LEU A 297 -27.47 8.57 7.05
C LEU A 297 -28.78 8.46 6.25
N THR A 298 -28.79 8.90 5.00
CA THR A 298 -29.98 8.90 4.14
C THR A 298 -30.15 7.64 3.30
N LYS A 299 -29.12 6.80 3.24
CA LYS A 299 -29.07 5.62 2.38
C LYS A 299 -28.14 4.61 3.02
N GLU A 300 -28.73 3.74 3.81
CA GLU A 300 -28.19 2.42 4.05
C GLU A 300 -28.44 1.64 2.75
N ALA A 301 -27.39 1.36 2.00
CA ALA A 301 -27.50 0.39 0.91
C ALA A 301 -27.72 -1.01 1.52
N ASP A 302 -27.99 -2.01 0.68
CA ASP A 302 -28.24 -3.43 1.02
C ASP A 302 -27.49 -3.94 2.28
N GLU A 303 -28.00 -5.01 2.92
CA GLU A 303 -27.48 -5.59 4.18
C GLU A 303 -25.95 -5.71 4.30
N SER A 304 -25.23 -5.79 3.17
CA SER A 304 -23.77 -5.80 3.06
C SER A 304 -23.04 -4.49 3.40
N CYS A 305 -23.75 -3.36 3.44
CA CYS A 305 -23.20 -2.00 3.60
C CYS A 305 -23.67 -1.29 4.89
N TYR A 306 -24.19 -2.05 5.83
CA TYR A 306 -24.76 -1.53 7.07
C TYR A 306 -23.65 -1.08 8.04
N ASP A 307 -23.78 0.10 8.64
CA ASP A 307 -22.80 0.63 9.61
C ASP A 307 -23.04 0.19 11.05
N GLY A 308 -24.01 -0.71 11.27
CA GLY A 308 -24.35 -1.22 12.58
C GLY A 308 -25.46 -0.44 13.28
N PHE A 309 -25.89 0.71 12.74
CA PHE A 309 -26.91 1.56 13.32
C PHE A 309 -28.08 1.78 12.33
N ASP A 310 -29.30 1.68 12.83
CA ASP A 310 -30.55 1.91 12.09
C ASP A 310 -30.82 3.41 12.07
N ASN A 311 -30.37 4.11 11.02
CA ASN A 311 -30.33 5.57 10.95
C ASN A 311 -31.41 6.20 10.05
N ASP A 312 -32.40 5.43 9.57
CA ASP A 312 -33.39 5.82 8.54
C ASP A 312 -34.76 6.34 9.06
N TRP A 313 -34.80 6.86 10.30
CA TRP A 313 -35.98 7.42 10.98
C TRP A 313 -36.76 8.56 10.29
#